data_AF-A0A2G9UZZ6-F1
#
_entry.id   AF-A0A2G9UZZ6-F1
#
_cell.length_a   1.000
_cell.length_b   1.000
_cell.length_c   1.000
_cell.angle_alpha   90.00
_cell.angle_beta   90.00
_cell.angle_gamma   90.00
#
_symmetry.space_group_name_H-M   'P 1'
#
loop_
_entity.id
_entity.type
_entity.pdbx_description
1 polymer ?
#
loop_
_entity_poly.entity_id
_entity_poly.type
_entity_poly.pdbx_seq_one_letter_code
_entity_poly.pdbx_strand_id
1 'polypeptide(L)'
;MKGAVVLVAVIIATIAVIGSGAFRKKPMCEMCENLIKKIDEVLEQGGDVEKAVDQFCREDLPEFLVEYCEKIVAKNLKYIIEKLKDHDPPEKICTDIYLCTA
;
A
#
# COMPACT_ATOMS: atom_id res chain seq x y z
N MET A 1 12.40 -31.57 -28.93
CA MET A 1 11.14 -31.07 -28.34
C MET A 1 11.32 -30.54 -26.91
N LYS A 2 11.93 -31.29 -25.98
CA LYS A 2 12.16 -30.84 -24.60
C LYS A 2 13.02 -29.57 -24.48
N GLY A 3 14.09 -29.43 -25.26
CA GLY A 3 14.97 -28.25 -25.21
C GLY A 3 14.31 -26.94 -25.69
N ALA A 4 13.42 -27.01 -26.69
CA ALA A 4 12.66 -25.84 -27.15
C ALA A 4 11.64 -25.37 -26.09
N VAL A 5 11.01 -26.30 -25.38
CA VAL A 5 10.07 -25.98 -24.28
C VAL A 5 10.79 -25.32 -23.10
N VAL A 6 12.01 -25.77 -22.77
CA VAL A 6 12.84 -25.14 -21.72
C VAL A 6 13.25 -23.72 -22.09
N LEU A 7 13.69 -23.49 -23.34
CA LEU A 7 14.06 -22.16 -23.81
C LEU A 7 12.87 -21.18 -23.82
N VAL A 8 11.69 -21.64 -24.24
CA VAL A 8 10.46 -20.84 -24.21
C VAL A 8 10.04 -20.52 -22.77
N ALA A 9 10.13 -21.49 -21.85
CA ALA A 9 9.82 -21.26 -20.43
C ALA A 9 10.79 -20.28 -19.77
N VAL A 10 12.09 -20.32 -20.11
CA VAL A 10 13.09 -19.36 -19.62
C VAL A 10 12.82 -17.96 -20.16
N ILE A 11 12.44 -17.82 -21.43
CA ILE A 11 12.08 -16.52 -22.03
C ILE A 11 10.81 -15.94 -21.37
N ILE A 12 9.80 -16.77 -21.10
CA ILE A 12 8.59 -16.34 -20.39
C ILE A 12 8.93 -15.92 -18.95
N ALA A 13 9.80 -16.66 -18.27
CA ALA A 13 10.27 -16.32 -16.93
C ALA A 13 11.08 -15.01 -16.92
N THR A 14 11.94 -14.75 -17.91
CA THR A 14 12.68 -13.49 -17.97
C THR A 14 11.80 -12.30 -18.34
N ILE A 15 10.78 -12.47 -19.17
CA ILE A 15 9.76 -11.43 -19.43
C ILE A 15 8.99 -11.10 -18.14
N ALA A 16 8.68 -12.10 -17.31
CA ALA A 16 8.06 -11.87 -16.00
C ALA A 16 8.99 -11.14 -15.01
N VAL A 17 10.31 -11.37 -15.08
CA VAL A 17 11.29 -10.64 -14.25
C VAL A 17 11.46 -9.19 -14.71
N ILE A 18 11.48 -8.93 -16.03
CA ILE A 18 11.55 -7.58 -16.61
C ILE A 18 10.22 -6.83 -16.43
N GLY A 19 9.12 -7.56 -16.23
CA GLY A 19 7.81 -7.08 -15.81
C GLY A 19 7.72 -6.67 -14.34
N SER A 20 8.83 -6.54 -13.61
CA SER A 20 8.89 -5.87 -12.29
C SER A 20 8.76 -4.36 -12.44
N GLY A 21 7.78 -3.91 -13.21
CA GLY A 21 7.20 -2.60 -13.03
C GLY A 21 6.39 -2.66 -11.75
N ALA A 22 7.07 -2.53 -10.60
CA ALA A 22 6.49 -1.64 -9.61
C ALA A 22 6.24 -0.35 -10.40
N PHE A 23 4.99 -0.10 -10.80
CA PHE A 23 4.55 1.22 -11.21
C PHE A 23 5.25 2.15 -10.23
N ARG A 24 6.12 3.07 -10.70
CA ARG A 24 6.72 4.05 -9.78
C ARG A 24 5.56 4.91 -9.27
N LYS A 25 4.87 4.43 -8.24
CA LYS A 25 3.83 5.14 -7.55
C LYS A 25 4.51 6.37 -6.97
N LYS A 26 3.82 7.50 -7.00
CA LYS A 26 4.33 8.69 -6.32
C LYS A 26 4.57 8.33 -4.86
N PRO A 27 5.63 8.83 -4.20
CA PRO A 27 5.94 8.47 -2.81
C PRO A 27 4.74 8.61 -1.85
N MET A 28 3.88 9.59 -2.08
CA MET A 28 2.66 9.80 -1.28
C MET A 28 1.59 8.72 -1.48
N CYS A 29 1.47 8.20 -2.70
CA CYS A 29 0.53 7.12 -3.02
C CYS A 29 1.00 5.81 -2.37
N GLU A 30 2.29 5.50 -2.49
CA GLU A 30 2.88 4.32 -1.84
C GLU A 30 2.78 4.38 -0.31
N MET A 31 3.10 5.55 0.29
CA MET A 31 2.94 5.77 1.72
C MET A 31 1.49 5.52 2.17
N CYS A 32 0.52 6.07 1.44
CA CYS A 32 -0.89 5.89 1.74
C CYS A 32 -1.31 4.42 1.66
N GLU A 33 -0.94 3.72 0.59
CA GLU A 33 -1.33 2.32 0.42
C GLU A 33 -0.74 1.43 1.50
N ASN A 34 0.50 1.70 1.92
CA ASN A 34 1.14 0.97 3.01
C ASN A 34 0.46 1.25 4.36
N LEU A 35 0.07 2.51 4.61
CA LEU A 35 -0.73 2.87 5.79
C LEU A 35 -2.07 2.13 5.80
N ILE A 36 -2.77 2.06 4.66
CA ILE A 36 -4.07 1.38 4.58
C ILE A 36 -3.91 -0.11 4.82
N LYS A 37 -2.92 -0.76 4.20
CA LYS A 37 -2.61 -2.18 4.45
C LYS A 37 -2.33 -2.44 5.92
N LYS A 38 -1.57 -1.55 6.57
CA LYS A 38 -1.29 -1.66 8.01
C LYS A 38 -2.57 -1.60 8.84
N ILE A 39 -3.50 -0.69 8.51
CA ILE A 39 -4.78 -0.58 9.21
C ILE A 39 -5.62 -1.84 8.99
N ASP A 40 -5.66 -2.36 7.76
CA ASP A 40 -6.40 -3.58 7.42
C ASP A 40 -5.89 -4.80 8.20
N GLU A 41 -4.57 -5.03 8.20
CA GLU A 41 -3.93 -6.10 8.98
C GLU A 41 -4.27 -6.03 10.48
N VAL A 42 -4.29 -4.83 11.05
CA VAL A 42 -4.60 -4.63 12.47
C VAL A 42 -6.07 -4.88 12.77
N LEU A 43 -6.97 -4.48 11.86
CA LEU A 43 -8.40 -4.75 11.97
C LEU A 43 -8.67 -6.26 11.91
N GLU A 44 -8.05 -6.99 10.99
CA GLU A 44 -8.15 -8.45 10.88
C GLU A 44 -7.68 -9.17 12.15
N GLN A 45 -6.67 -8.63 12.82
CA GLN A 45 -6.11 -9.18 14.05
C GLN A 45 -6.85 -8.73 15.31
N GLY A 46 -7.83 -7.82 15.20
CA GLY A 46 -8.54 -7.23 16.34
C GLY A 46 -7.65 -6.36 17.23
N GLY A 47 -6.61 -5.75 16.65
CA GLY A 47 -5.65 -4.90 17.35
C GLY A 47 -6.10 -3.44 17.51
N ASP A 48 -5.24 -2.66 18.17
CA ASP A 48 -5.43 -1.21 18.36
C ASP A 48 -4.95 -0.44 17.12
N VAL A 49 -5.90 0.04 16.32
CA VAL A 49 -5.63 0.78 15.08
C VAL A 49 -4.96 2.12 15.34
N GLU A 50 -5.37 2.85 16.37
CA GLU A 50 -4.78 4.17 16.66
C GLU A 50 -3.30 4.03 17.00
N LYS A 51 -2.98 3.05 17.85
CA LYS A 51 -1.60 2.73 18.19
C LYS A 51 -0.80 2.28 16.96
N ALA A 52 -1.34 1.37 16.15
CA ALA A 52 -0.62 0.84 15.00
C ALA A 52 -0.31 1.92 13.95
N VAL A 53 -1.20 2.89 13.80
CA VAL A 53 -1.01 4.01 12.88
C VAL A 53 0.01 5.03 13.42
N ASP A 54 -0.01 5.35 14.72
CA ASP A 54 1.03 6.19 15.33
C ASP A 54 2.42 5.55 15.16
N GLN A 55 2.52 4.24 15.41
CA GLN A 55 3.77 3.49 15.18
C GLN A 55 4.20 3.54 13.72
N PHE A 56 3.28 3.30 12.78
CA PHE A 56 3.59 3.41 11.35
C PHE A 56 4.13 4.79 11.00
N CYS A 57 3.46 5.85 11.45
CA CYS A 57 3.89 7.22 11.14
C CYS A 57 5.27 7.56 11.73
N ARG A 58 5.64 6.99 12.89
CA ARG A 58 6.92 7.29 13.58
C ARG A 58 8.08 6.37 13.21
N GLU A 59 7.79 5.09 12.96
CA GLU A 59 8.80 4.03 12.83
C GLU A 59 9.03 3.65 11.36
N ASP A 60 7.98 3.69 10.53
CA ASP A 60 8.04 3.21 9.13
C ASP A 60 8.27 4.34 8.11
N LEU A 61 8.31 5.60 8.57
CA LEU A 61 8.51 6.78 7.73
C LEU A 61 9.74 7.60 8.13
N PRO A 62 10.40 8.26 7.15
CA PRO A 62 11.38 9.30 7.44
C PRO A 62 10.82 10.41 8.34
N GLU A 63 11.66 10.96 9.21
CA GLU A 63 11.27 11.97 10.21
C GLU A 63 10.51 13.17 9.63
N PHE A 64 10.89 13.62 8.43
CA PHE A 64 10.24 14.76 7.76
C PHE A 64 8.80 14.47 7.28
N LEU A 65 8.36 13.21 7.25
CA LEU A 65 7.01 12.80 6.86
C LEU A 65 6.08 12.54 8.04
N VAL A 66 6.60 12.44 9.27
CA VAL A 66 5.82 12.05 10.46
C VAL A 66 4.63 12.99 10.67
N GLU A 67 4.87 14.30 10.72
CA GLU A 67 3.81 15.31 10.93
C GLU A 67 2.76 15.27 9.80
N TYR A 68 3.19 14.98 8.57
CA TYR A 68 2.29 14.88 7.43
C TYR A 68 1.42 13.60 7.50
N CYS A 69 2.02 12.47 7.89
CA CYS A 69 1.32 11.22 8.14
C CYS A 69 0.26 11.36 9.24
N GLU A 70 0.63 11.91 10.39
CA GLU A 70 -0.29 12.14 11.51
C GLU A 70 -1.48 13.03 11.10
N LYS A 71 -1.24 14.08 10.30
CA LYS A 71 -2.31 14.94 9.77
C LYS A 71 -3.25 14.21 8.80
N ILE A 72 -2.72 13.32 7.96
CA ILE A 72 -3.54 12.48 7.06
C ILE A 72 -4.41 11.55 7.90
N VAL A 73 -3.82 10.87 8.86
CA VAL A 73 -4.51 9.92 9.74
C VAL A 73 -5.62 10.62 10.51
N ALA A 74 -5.31 11.71 11.21
CA ALA A 74 -6.27 12.43 12.02
C ALA A 74 -7.51 12.89 11.23
N LYS A 75 -7.35 13.18 9.93
CA LYS A 75 -8.45 13.60 9.05
C LYS A 75 -9.21 12.43 8.43
N ASN A 76 -8.54 11.33 8.12
CA ASN A 76 -9.07 10.30 7.23
C ASN A 76 -9.29 8.94 7.91
N LEU A 77 -8.81 8.71 9.14
CA LEU A 77 -8.81 7.37 9.75
C LEU A 77 -10.21 6.75 9.82
N LYS A 78 -11.22 7.52 10.24
CA LYS A 78 -12.61 7.05 10.26
C LYS A 78 -13.09 6.62 8.87
N TYR A 79 -12.82 7.44 7.86
CA TYR A 79 -13.18 7.14 6.47
C TYR A 79 -12.45 5.88 5.97
N ILE A 80 -11.16 5.76 6.23
CA ILE A 80 -10.35 4.59 5.84
C ILE A 80 -10.92 3.31 6.44
N ILE A 81 -11.25 3.31 7.74
CA ILE A 81 -11.85 2.15 8.41
C ILE A 81 -13.21 1.80 7.80
N GLU A 82 -14.04 2.79 7.48
CA GLU A 82 -15.33 2.55 6.80
C GLU A 82 -15.11 1.94 5.41
N LYS A 83 -14.13 2.41 4.64
CA LYS A 83 -13.83 1.87 3.30
C LYS A 83 -13.21 0.49 3.29
N LEU A 84 -12.39 0.17 4.28
CA LEU A 84 -11.91 -1.19 4.48
C LEU A 84 -13.05 -2.17 4.80
N LYS A 85 -14.06 -1.74 5.56
CA LYS A 85 -15.28 -2.55 5.78
C LYS A 85 -16.10 -2.75 4.50
N ASP A 86 -16.06 -1.79 3.58
CA ASP A 86 -16.64 -1.90 2.24
C ASP A 86 -15.79 -2.76 1.28
N HIS A 87 -14.64 -3.29 1.74
CA HIS A 87 -13.64 -4.02 0.96
C HIS A 87 -13.05 -3.22 -0.22
N ASP A 88 -12.99 -1.89 -0.08
CA ASP A 88 -12.31 -1.05 -1.08
C ASP A 88 -10.79 -1.31 -1.06
N PRO A 89 -10.13 -1.45 -2.23
CA PRO A 89 -8.69 -1.68 -2.28
C PRO A 89 -7.90 -0.43 -1.87
N PRO A 90 -6.68 -0.57 -1.31
CA PRO A 90 -5.87 0.56 -0.85
C PRO A 90 -5.69 1.68 -1.88
N GLU A 91 -5.43 1.33 -3.15
CA GLU A 91 -5.25 2.32 -4.22
C GLU A 91 -6.49 3.17 -4.46
N LYS A 92 -7.69 2.58 -4.37
CA LYS A 92 -8.96 3.32 -4.49
C LYS A 92 -9.13 4.28 -3.33
N ILE A 93 -8.97 3.80 -2.10
CA ILE A 93 -9.12 4.64 -0.90
C ILE A 93 -8.11 5.79 -0.93
N CYS A 94 -6.86 5.53 -1.31
CA CYS A 94 -5.84 6.54 -1.45
C CYS A 94 -6.10 7.55 -2.57
N THR A 95 -6.80 7.14 -3.63
CA THR A 95 -7.28 8.04 -4.69
C THR A 95 -8.42 8.93 -4.17
N ASP A 96 -9.36 8.36 -3.42
CA ASP A 96 -10.50 9.08 -2.84
C ASP A 96 -10.07 10.19 -1.85
N ILE A 97 -8.92 10.02 -1.19
CA ILE A 97 -8.31 11.02 -0.29
C ILE A 97 -7.17 11.84 -0.94
N TYR A 98 -7.06 11.78 -2.27
CA TYR A 98 -6.13 12.59 -3.09
C TYR A 98 -4.63 12.35 -2.85
N LEU A 99 -4.24 11.17 -2.35
CA LEU A 99 -2.84 10.76 -2.18
C LEU A 99 -2.31 9.94 -3.36
N CYS A 100 -3.22 9.26 -4.08
CA CYS A 100 -2.97 8.69 -5.40
C CYS A 100 -3.64 9.52 -6.50
N THR A 101 -3.10 9.44 -7.72
CA THR A 101 -3.76 10.01 -8.91
C THR A 101 -4.67 8.93 -9.51
N ALA A 102 -5.90 9.30 -9.87
CA ALA A 102 -6.87 8.42 -10.53
C ALA A 102 -6.43 7.98 -11.93
#